data_AF-A0A4P7F578-F1
#
_entry.id   AF-A0A4P7F578-F1
#
_cell.length_a   1.000
_cell.length_b   1.000
_cell.length_c   1.000
_cell.angle_alpha   90.00
_cell.angle_beta   90.00
_cell.angle_gamma   90.00
#
_symmetry.space_group_name_H-M   'P 1'
#
loop_
_entity.id
_entity.type
_entity.pdbx_description
1 polymer ?
#
loop_
_entity_poly.entity_id
_entity_poly.type
_entity_poly.pdbx_seq_one_letter_code
_entity_poly.pdbx_strand_id
1 'polypeptide(L)'
;MMPVIRISQNTWDRLKTHAIPLEDSPDDIVNRALDALDVSMGRHRIQTEMAAQKPALNASGRGKKLPQRDFRLPLLETLYELGGGGSTHEIRALMETEMKPHLNPADYEPVSSGDPRWWNAVCWERNGLVKDGLLRADSQRGVWELSDKGIDFIAKEVGYVAIMPFEIRVDGKKIAFKKGQDIPMSLLDKSVSEGWNKKLVKKRSISC
;
A
#
# COMPACT_ATOMS: atom_id res chain seq x y z
N MET A 1 20.01 23.60 27.70
CA MET A 1 20.14 22.18 28.10
C MET A 1 18.74 21.63 28.31
N MET A 2 18.30 20.64 27.55
CA MET A 2 16.93 20.10 27.68
C MET A 2 16.83 19.23 28.95
N PRO A 3 15.75 19.35 29.74
CA PRO A 3 15.55 18.51 30.91
C PRO A 3 15.35 17.04 30.47
N VAL A 4 16.12 16.13 31.05
CA VAL A 4 15.99 14.69 30.80
C VAL A 4 14.98 14.11 31.79
N ILE A 5 13.81 13.72 31.29
CA ILE A 5 12.78 13.04 32.09
C ILE A 5 13.03 11.54 32.00
N ARG A 6 13.31 10.89 33.14
CA ARG A 6 13.48 9.43 33.21
C ARG A 6 12.13 8.75 33.45
N ILE A 7 11.84 7.72 32.66
CA ILE A 7 10.59 6.96 32.73
C ILE A 7 10.88 5.59 33.35
N SER A 8 9.95 5.05 34.16
CA SER A 8 10.10 3.73 34.77
C SER A 8 9.95 2.60 33.73
N GLN A 9 10.60 1.46 33.98
CA GLN A 9 10.51 0.28 33.11
C GLN A 9 9.06 -0.22 32.95
N ASN A 10 8.27 -0.21 34.02
CA ASN A 10 6.86 -0.61 33.96
C ASN A 10 6.03 0.33 33.07
N THR A 11 6.27 1.66 33.17
CA THR A 11 5.62 2.64 32.28
C THR A 11 6.02 2.40 30.82
N TRP A 12 7.29 2.09 30.57
CA TRP A 12 7.79 1.75 29.24
C TRP A 12 7.12 0.50 28.65
N ASP A 13 6.94 -0.55 29.44
CA ASP A 13 6.31 -1.78 28.96
C ASP A 13 4.81 -1.59 28.69
N ARG A 14 4.12 -0.75 29.48
CA ARG A 14 2.73 -0.35 29.19
C ARG A 14 2.59 0.43 27.89
N LEU A 15 3.55 1.32 27.58
CA LEU A 15 3.56 2.04 26.30
C LEU A 15 3.67 1.07 25.12
N LYS A 16 4.51 0.05 25.20
CA LYS A 16 4.66 -0.97 24.14
C LYS A 16 3.36 -1.72 23.84
N THR A 17 2.54 -2.01 24.86
CA THR A 17 1.26 -2.72 24.67
C THR A 17 0.28 -1.95 23.79
N HIS A 18 0.37 -0.61 23.78
CA HIS A 18 -0.50 0.26 22.99
C HIS A 18 0.12 0.74 21.67
N ALA A 19 1.33 0.29 21.36
CA ALA A 19 2.04 0.61 20.14
C ALA A 19 1.71 -0.39 19.04
N ILE A 20 1.45 0.09 17.83
CA ILE A 20 1.55 -0.76 16.64
C ILE A 20 3.06 -0.89 16.29
N PRO A 21 3.63 -2.10 16.21
CA PRO A 21 5.05 -2.29 15.94
C PRO A 21 5.48 -1.59 14.64
N LEU A 22 6.54 -0.80 14.71
CA LEU A 22 7.16 -0.05 13.60
C LEU A 22 6.33 1.11 13.00
N GLU A 23 5.14 1.39 13.53
CA GLU A 23 4.27 2.50 13.07
C GLU A 23 4.19 3.66 14.07
N ASP A 24 3.99 3.36 15.36
CA ASP A 24 3.87 4.39 16.40
C ASP A 24 5.25 4.76 16.98
N SER A 25 5.56 6.05 17.04
CA SER A 25 6.67 6.58 17.86
C SER A 25 6.28 6.59 19.34
N PRO A 26 7.24 6.49 20.29
CA PRO A 26 6.96 6.70 21.71
C PRO A 26 6.20 8.01 22.01
N ASP A 27 6.49 9.08 21.27
CA ASP A 27 5.82 10.37 21.43
C ASP A 27 4.33 10.32 21.03
N ASP A 28 3.98 9.53 20.01
CA ASP A 28 2.60 9.42 19.53
C ASP A 28 1.68 8.77 20.58
N ILE A 29 2.22 7.81 21.32
CA ILE A 29 1.51 7.09 22.37
C ILE A 29 1.33 7.99 23.59
N VAL A 30 2.39 8.74 23.95
CA VAL A 30 2.34 9.70 25.05
C VAL A 30 1.32 10.79 24.76
N ASN A 31 1.35 11.39 23.56
CA ASN A 31 0.39 12.42 23.18
C ASN A 31 -1.05 11.91 23.19
N ARG A 32 -1.29 10.70 22.66
CA ARG A 32 -2.60 10.04 22.71
C ARG A 32 -3.12 9.84 24.13
N ALA A 33 -2.24 9.46 25.06
CA ALA A 33 -2.60 9.30 26.47
C ALA A 33 -2.88 10.65 27.14
N LEU A 34 -2.10 11.69 26.82
CA LEU A 34 -2.30 13.04 27.35
C LEU A 34 -3.59 13.68 26.85
N ASP A 35 -3.91 13.53 25.56
CA ASP A 35 -5.16 14.03 24.99
C ASP A 35 -6.38 13.39 25.66
N ALA A 36 -6.34 12.06 25.88
CA ALA A 36 -7.40 11.35 26.60
C ALA A 36 -7.52 11.81 28.07
N LEU A 37 -6.39 12.06 28.74
CA LEU A 37 -6.37 12.60 30.10
C LEU A 37 -6.93 14.01 30.17
N ASP A 38 -6.57 14.90 29.26
CA ASP A 38 -7.07 16.29 29.22
C ASP A 38 -8.58 16.33 29.01
N VAL A 39 -9.11 15.46 28.14
CA VAL A 39 -10.56 15.27 27.98
C VAL A 39 -11.19 14.76 29.27
N SER A 40 -10.61 13.76 29.93
CA SER A 40 -11.17 13.19 31.17
C SER A 40 -11.13 14.18 32.35
N MET A 41 -10.16 15.08 32.35
CA MET A 41 -9.93 16.07 33.40
C MET A 41 -10.75 17.35 33.17
N GLY A 42 -11.58 17.41 32.12
CA GLY A 42 -12.32 18.61 31.75
C GLY A 42 -11.42 19.78 31.36
N ARG A 43 -10.13 19.53 31.08
CA ARG A 43 -9.20 20.53 30.56
C ARG A 43 -9.44 20.67 29.07
N HIS A 44 -10.59 21.22 28.70
CA HIS A 44 -10.80 21.74 27.36
C HIS A 44 -9.85 22.92 27.19
N ARG A 45 -8.70 22.70 26.55
CA ARG A 45 -7.75 23.77 26.23
C ARG A 45 -8.51 24.89 25.54
N ILE A 46 -8.37 26.09 26.07
CA ILE A 46 -8.77 27.37 25.47
C ILE A 46 -8.21 27.40 24.03
N GLN A 47 -8.99 26.94 23.06
CA GLN A 47 -8.72 26.99 21.62
C GLN A 47 -10.01 27.18 20.79
N THR A 48 -11.16 27.33 21.44
CA THR A 48 -12.45 27.49 20.77
C THR A 48 -12.72 28.90 20.26
N GLU A 49 -11.93 29.91 20.67
CA GLU A 49 -12.16 31.31 20.28
C GLU A 49 -11.29 31.82 19.12
N MET A 50 -10.21 31.11 18.74
CA MET A 50 -9.39 31.47 17.57
C MET A 50 -9.86 30.82 16.25
N ALA A 51 -10.92 30.01 16.28
CA ALA A 51 -11.42 29.26 15.12
C ALA A 51 -12.36 30.07 14.18
N ALA A 52 -12.62 31.35 14.46
CA ALA A 52 -13.52 32.19 13.65
C ALA A 52 -12.82 32.99 12.54
N GLN A 53 -11.57 32.68 12.18
CA GLN A 53 -10.87 33.28 11.04
C GLN A 53 -10.25 32.19 10.17
N LYS A 54 -10.94 31.80 9.09
CA LYS A 54 -10.34 31.03 7.99
C LYS A 54 -9.74 31.99 6.95
N PRO A 55 -8.72 31.57 6.16
CA PRO A 55 -7.66 30.64 6.49
C PRO A 55 -6.29 31.24 6.12
N ALA A 56 -5.36 31.31 7.06
CA ALA A 56 -3.97 31.65 6.75
C ALA A 56 -3.03 30.81 7.61
N LEU A 57 -2.38 29.86 6.93
CA LEU A 57 -0.97 29.48 7.12
C LEU A 57 -0.46 29.58 8.57
N ASN A 58 -0.66 28.54 9.38
CA ASN A 58 0.09 28.38 10.63
C ASN A 58 0.34 26.90 10.96
N ALA A 59 1.39 26.37 10.33
CA ALA A 59 2.55 25.72 10.99
C ALA A 59 2.34 24.87 12.26
N SER A 60 1.50 23.84 12.18
CA SER A 60 1.76 22.53 12.82
C SER A 60 1.46 21.36 11.85
N GLY A 61 1.36 21.67 10.56
CA GLY A 61 0.81 20.83 9.51
C GLY A 61 1.79 19.86 8.85
N ARG A 62 2.19 18.82 9.57
CA ARG A 62 2.56 17.56 8.91
C ARG A 62 1.37 16.63 9.06
N GLY A 63 0.63 16.39 7.98
CA GLY A 63 -0.42 15.37 7.98
C GLY A 63 0.13 14.05 8.52
N LYS A 64 -0.70 13.28 9.22
CA LYS A 64 -0.32 11.95 9.68
C LYS A 64 0.07 11.10 8.46
N LYS A 65 1.30 10.56 8.43
CA LYS A 65 1.80 9.68 7.36
C LYS A 65 0.73 8.63 7.01
N LEU A 66 0.57 8.34 5.71
CA LEU A 66 -0.34 7.30 5.26
C LEU A 66 0.08 5.93 5.87
N PRO A 67 -0.86 5.18 6.47
CA PRO A 67 -0.59 3.86 7.03
C PRO A 67 0.00 2.89 6.00
N GLN A 68 0.88 1.97 6.44
CA GLN A 68 1.53 1.01 5.54
C GLN A 68 0.52 0.16 4.77
N ARG A 69 -0.49 -0.36 5.47
CA ARG A 69 -1.53 -1.24 4.90
C ARG A 69 -2.33 -0.58 3.76
N ASP A 70 -2.38 0.74 3.73
CA ASP A 70 -3.15 1.49 2.71
C ASP A 70 -2.43 1.44 1.34
N PHE A 71 -1.15 1.03 1.31
CA PHE A 71 -0.41 0.78 0.07
C PHE A 71 -0.61 -0.63 -0.50
N ARG A 72 -1.30 -1.52 0.23
CA ARG A 72 -1.42 -2.94 -0.14
C ARG A 72 -2.19 -3.12 -1.44
N LEU A 73 -3.39 -2.54 -1.51
CA LEU A 73 -4.25 -2.68 -2.68
C LEU A 73 -3.66 -1.93 -3.90
N PRO A 74 -3.23 -0.66 -3.79
CA PRO A 74 -2.56 0.05 -4.90
C PRO A 74 -1.34 -0.69 -5.47
N LEU A 75 -0.51 -1.31 -4.62
CA LEU A 75 0.64 -2.09 -5.09
C LEU A 75 0.23 -3.32 -5.89
N LEU A 76 -0.81 -4.03 -5.44
CA LEU A 76 -1.34 -5.19 -6.15
C LEU A 76 -2.01 -4.80 -7.47
N GLU A 77 -2.76 -3.70 -7.48
CA GLU A 77 -3.38 -3.12 -8.69
C GLU A 77 -2.30 -2.71 -9.70
N THR A 78 -1.30 -1.92 -9.29
CA THR A 78 -0.18 -1.50 -10.15
C THR A 78 0.52 -2.72 -10.78
N LEU A 79 0.82 -3.75 -9.98
CA LEU A 79 1.46 -4.97 -10.50
C LEU A 79 0.55 -5.73 -11.47
N TYR A 80 -0.75 -5.77 -11.20
CA TYR A 80 -1.74 -6.40 -12.07
C TYR A 80 -1.85 -5.67 -13.41
N GLU A 81 -1.92 -4.34 -13.38
CA GLU A 81 -1.93 -3.47 -14.57
C GLU A 81 -0.67 -3.65 -15.43
N LEU A 82 0.48 -3.90 -14.81
CA LEU A 82 1.74 -4.22 -15.49
C LEU A 82 1.79 -5.65 -16.06
N GLY A 83 0.70 -6.40 -16.00
CA GLY A 83 0.63 -7.77 -16.50
C GLY A 83 1.12 -8.82 -15.50
N GLY A 84 1.05 -8.51 -14.21
CA GLY A 84 1.42 -9.39 -13.11
C GLY A 84 2.84 -9.21 -12.58
N GLY A 85 3.63 -8.29 -13.15
CA GLY A 85 4.97 -7.98 -12.65
C GLY A 85 5.62 -6.80 -13.35
N GLY A 86 6.59 -6.17 -12.69
CA GLY A 86 7.27 -5.00 -13.22
C GLY A 86 8.59 -4.70 -12.52
N SER A 87 9.38 -3.81 -13.12
CA SER A 87 10.59 -3.33 -12.46
C SER A 87 10.24 -2.42 -11.28
N THR A 88 11.06 -2.42 -10.24
CA THR A 88 10.89 -1.55 -9.08
C THR A 88 10.82 -0.07 -9.46
N HIS A 89 11.51 0.35 -10.53
CA HIS A 89 11.48 1.72 -11.03
C HIS A 89 10.12 2.08 -11.65
N GLU A 90 9.58 1.22 -12.51
CA GLU A 90 8.26 1.41 -13.14
C GLU A 90 7.15 1.41 -12.08
N ILE A 91 7.18 0.45 -11.16
CA ILE A 91 6.21 0.35 -10.06
C ILE A 91 6.22 1.64 -9.21
N ARG A 92 7.41 2.13 -8.85
CA ARG A 92 7.55 3.37 -8.07
C ARG A 92 6.93 4.57 -8.80
N ALA A 93 7.21 4.72 -10.09
CA ALA A 93 6.70 5.84 -10.88
C ALA A 93 5.16 5.83 -11.02
N LEU A 94 4.57 4.64 -11.25
CA LEU A 94 3.13 4.48 -11.34
C LEU A 94 2.45 4.73 -9.99
N MET A 95 2.94 4.09 -8.92
CA MET A 95 2.39 4.28 -7.58
C MET A 95 2.50 5.73 -7.11
N GLU A 96 3.60 6.43 -7.42
CA GLU A 96 3.73 7.86 -7.07
C GLU A 96 2.64 8.69 -7.74
N THR A 97 2.32 8.39 -9.00
CA THR A 97 1.29 9.08 -9.76
C THR A 97 -0.11 8.79 -9.20
N GLU A 98 -0.39 7.52 -8.93
CA GLU A 98 -1.68 7.03 -8.42
C GLU A 98 -1.95 7.53 -6.99
N MET A 99 -0.95 7.43 -6.11
CA MET A 99 -1.11 7.74 -4.70
C MET A 99 -0.99 9.24 -4.39
N LYS A 100 -0.49 10.07 -5.31
CA LYS A 100 -0.30 11.51 -5.11
C LYS A 100 -1.49 12.24 -4.47
N PRO A 101 -2.78 11.95 -4.81
CA PRO A 101 -3.92 12.60 -4.16
C PRO A 101 -4.11 12.22 -2.68
N HIS A 102 -3.54 11.10 -2.26
CA HIS A 102 -3.66 10.53 -0.91
C HIS A 102 -2.43 10.81 -0.03
N LEU A 103 -1.27 11.06 -0.64
CA LEU A 103 -0.04 11.38 0.06
C LEU A 103 -0.06 12.81 0.61
N ASN A 104 0.48 12.98 1.82
CA ASN A 104 0.66 14.28 2.44
C ASN A 104 2.14 14.66 2.54
N PRO A 105 2.49 15.89 2.97
CA PRO A 105 3.89 16.30 3.03
C PRO A 105 4.79 15.41 3.90
N ALA A 106 4.26 14.77 4.95
CA ALA A 106 5.04 13.88 5.81
C ALA A 106 5.45 12.57 5.10
N ASP A 107 4.67 12.14 4.10
CA ASP A 107 4.95 10.95 3.30
C ASP A 107 6.15 11.13 2.36
N TYR A 108 6.43 12.38 1.97
CA TYR A 108 7.57 12.74 1.13
C TYR A 108 8.85 13.04 1.92
N GLU A 109 8.79 13.10 3.25
CA GLU A 109 9.99 13.27 4.06
C GLU A 109 10.97 12.11 3.83
N PRO A 110 12.29 12.38 3.72
CA PRO A 110 13.27 11.33 3.52
C PRO A 110 13.42 10.49 4.79
N VAL A 111 13.63 9.18 4.62
CA VAL A 111 14.18 8.31 5.66
C VAL A 111 15.72 8.36 5.64
N SER A 112 16.37 7.64 6.55
CA SER A 112 17.84 7.60 6.64
C SER A 112 18.54 7.12 5.37
N SER A 113 17.87 6.31 4.54
CA SER A 113 18.38 5.89 3.22
C SER A 113 18.26 6.95 2.13
N GLY A 114 17.58 8.07 2.39
CA GLY A 114 17.30 9.12 1.41
C GLY A 114 16.03 8.91 0.58
N ASP A 115 15.38 7.74 0.67
CA ASP A 115 14.09 7.51 0.02
C ASP A 115 12.94 8.20 0.76
N PRO A 116 11.86 8.59 0.06
CA PRO A 116 10.68 9.13 0.71
C PRO A 116 9.98 8.06 1.56
N ARG A 117 9.37 8.49 2.68
CA ARG A 117 8.71 7.61 3.64
C ARG A 117 7.60 6.74 3.05
N TRP A 118 6.85 7.24 2.06
CA TRP A 118 5.83 6.44 1.38
C TRP A 118 6.44 5.27 0.63
N TRP A 119 7.55 5.50 -0.10
CA TRP A 119 8.19 4.45 -0.87
C TRP A 119 8.82 3.39 0.05
N ASN A 120 9.38 3.82 1.17
CA ASN A 120 9.82 2.89 2.20
C ASN A 120 8.63 2.07 2.75
N ALA A 121 7.47 2.68 2.98
CA ALA A 121 6.26 1.95 3.40
C ALA A 121 5.80 0.91 2.38
N VAL A 122 5.81 1.25 1.08
CA VAL A 122 5.53 0.30 -0.01
C VAL A 122 6.52 -0.87 0.01
N CYS A 123 7.81 -0.61 0.21
CA CYS A 123 8.82 -1.67 0.33
C CYS A 123 8.53 -2.62 1.51
N TRP A 124 8.07 -2.09 2.63
CA TRP A 124 7.65 -2.89 3.78
C TRP A 124 6.38 -3.69 3.50
N GLU A 125 5.40 -3.08 2.84
CA GLU A 125 4.16 -3.77 2.45
C GLU A 125 4.44 -4.91 1.47
N ARG A 126 5.34 -4.70 0.50
CA ARG A 126 5.83 -5.76 -0.39
C ARG A 126 6.40 -6.95 0.39
N ASN A 127 7.16 -6.71 1.46
CA ASN A 127 7.67 -7.80 2.29
C ASN A 127 6.55 -8.52 3.06
N GLY A 128 5.51 -7.81 3.49
CA GLY A 128 4.29 -8.40 4.02
C GLY A 128 3.59 -9.28 2.99
N LEU A 129 3.38 -8.76 1.77
CA LEU A 129 2.74 -9.49 0.68
C LEU A 129 3.48 -10.76 0.24
N VAL A 130 4.81 -10.76 0.29
CA VAL A 130 5.60 -11.98 0.04
C VAL A 130 5.37 -13.02 1.15
N LYS A 131 5.33 -12.60 2.43
CA LYS A 131 5.01 -13.49 3.55
C LYS A 131 3.60 -14.06 3.46
N ASP A 132 2.66 -13.24 2.98
CA ASP A 132 1.27 -13.66 2.75
C ASP A 132 1.11 -14.55 1.51
N GLY A 133 2.19 -14.73 0.74
CA GLY A 133 2.22 -15.52 -0.48
C GLY A 133 1.44 -14.88 -1.64
N LEU A 134 1.26 -13.56 -1.64
CA LEU A 134 0.61 -12.82 -2.74
C LEU A 134 1.64 -12.37 -3.77
N LEU A 135 2.87 -12.06 -3.36
CA LEU A 135 4.00 -11.77 -4.25
C LEU A 135 5.00 -12.92 -4.24
N ARG A 136 5.71 -13.10 -5.36
CA ARG A 136 6.77 -14.10 -5.50
C ARG A 136 8.02 -13.72 -4.71
N ALA A 137 8.56 -14.69 -3.98
CA ALA A 137 9.83 -14.54 -3.27
C ALA A 137 11.05 -14.78 -4.18
N ASP A 138 10.85 -15.49 -5.28
CA ASP A 138 11.88 -15.96 -6.22
C ASP A 138 12.03 -15.10 -7.47
N SER A 139 11.44 -13.89 -7.49
CA SER A 139 11.59 -12.93 -8.58
C SER A 139 13.02 -12.43 -8.73
N GLN A 140 13.39 -12.03 -9.95
CA GLN A 140 14.68 -11.44 -10.24
C GLN A 140 14.90 -10.16 -9.41
N ARG A 141 16.15 -9.89 -9.01
CA ARG A 141 16.51 -8.67 -8.29
C ARG A 141 16.05 -7.43 -9.04
N GLY A 142 15.28 -6.56 -8.37
CA GLY A 142 14.74 -5.32 -8.94
C GLY A 142 13.44 -5.52 -9.75
N VAL A 143 12.88 -6.72 -9.74
CA VAL A 143 11.58 -7.05 -10.34
C VAL A 143 10.68 -7.61 -9.25
N TRP A 144 9.44 -7.13 -9.20
CA TRP A 144 8.41 -7.66 -8.31
C TRP A 144 7.30 -8.29 -9.15
N GLU A 145 6.84 -9.47 -8.76
CA GLU A 145 5.82 -10.22 -9.48
C GLU A 145 4.75 -10.74 -8.52
N LEU A 146 3.50 -10.72 -8.98
CA LEU A 146 2.40 -11.43 -8.34
C LEU A 146 2.66 -12.94 -8.41
N SER A 147 2.23 -13.63 -7.37
CA SER A 147 2.01 -15.07 -7.42
C SER A 147 0.63 -15.37 -8.01
N ASP A 148 0.35 -16.63 -8.34
CA ASP A 148 -0.98 -17.08 -8.75
C ASP A 148 -2.05 -16.69 -7.71
N LYS A 149 -1.74 -16.87 -6.42
CA LYS A 149 -2.61 -16.44 -5.31
C LYS A 149 -2.84 -14.92 -5.30
N GLY A 150 -1.81 -14.14 -5.64
CA GLY A 150 -1.90 -12.68 -5.74
C GLY A 150 -2.80 -12.23 -6.88
N ILE A 151 -2.67 -12.88 -8.04
CA ILE A 151 -3.53 -12.65 -9.21
C ILE A 151 -4.99 -12.97 -8.87
N ASP A 152 -5.25 -14.13 -8.26
CA ASP A 152 -6.61 -14.52 -7.85
C ASP A 152 -7.18 -13.57 -6.80
N PHE A 153 -6.36 -13.09 -5.87
CA PHE A 153 -6.76 -12.14 -4.84
C PHE A 153 -7.20 -10.82 -5.47
N ILE A 154 -6.36 -10.21 -6.31
CA ILE A 154 -6.66 -8.90 -6.88
C ILE A 154 -7.81 -8.96 -7.91
N ALA A 155 -7.93 -10.05 -8.67
CA ALA A 155 -9.06 -10.25 -9.59
C ALA A 155 -10.41 -10.32 -8.86
N LYS A 156 -10.43 -10.84 -7.63
CA LYS A 156 -11.64 -10.87 -6.78
C LYS A 156 -11.94 -9.50 -6.18
N GLU A 157 -10.93 -8.78 -5.71
CA GLU A 157 -11.10 -7.49 -5.03
C GLU A 157 -11.46 -6.34 -5.98
N VAL A 158 -10.82 -6.28 -7.14
CA VAL A 158 -11.13 -5.26 -8.17
C VAL A 158 -12.47 -5.56 -8.85
N GLY A 159 -13.06 -6.74 -8.57
CA GLY A 159 -14.29 -7.21 -9.19
C GLY A 159 -14.13 -7.27 -10.70
N TYR A 160 -13.53 -8.36 -11.22
CA TYR A 160 -13.51 -8.77 -12.64
C TYR A 160 -14.21 -7.76 -13.57
N VAL A 161 -13.55 -6.67 -14.00
CA VAL A 161 -13.95 -5.78 -15.13
C VAL A 161 -13.09 -4.51 -15.23
N ALA A 162 -12.52 -3.95 -14.16
CA ALA A 162 -12.11 -2.55 -14.26
C ALA A 162 -10.79 -2.27 -15.01
N ILE A 163 -9.83 -3.20 -15.04
CA ILE A 163 -8.48 -2.88 -15.55
C ILE A 163 -7.83 -4.11 -16.20
N MET A 164 -8.34 -4.53 -17.35
CA MET A 164 -7.56 -5.36 -18.28
C MET A 164 -6.94 -4.43 -19.32
N PRO A 165 -5.68 -3.97 -19.20
CA PRO A 165 -4.97 -3.29 -20.28
C PRO A 165 -4.43 -4.32 -21.29
N PHE A 166 -5.26 -5.28 -21.69
CA PHE A 166 -4.88 -6.28 -22.66
C PHE A 166 -5.99 -6.45 -23.69
N GLU A 167 -5.63 -6.32 -24.96
CA GLU A 167 -6.53 -6.56 -26.08
C GLU A 167 -7.06 -8.00 -25.98
N ILE A 168 -8.30 -8.19 -25.52
CA ILE A 168 -8.93 -9.51 -25.53
C ILE A 168 -9.04 -9.92 -26.99
N ARG A 169 -8.24 -10.91 -27.38
CA ARG A 169 -8.37 -11.58 -28.67
C ARG A 169 -9.12 -12.87 -28.47
N VAL A 170 -10.16 -13.07 -29.27
CA VAL A 170 -10.86 -14.36 -29.38
C VAL A 170 -10.87 -14.69 -30.86
N ASP A 171 -10.44 -15.90 -31.20
CA ASP A 171 -10.25 -16.33 -32.60
C ASP A 171 -9.33 -15.37 -33.39
N GLY A 172 -8.31 -14.81 -32.72
CA GLY A 172 -7.35 -13.86 -33.29
C GLY A 172 -7.87 -12.43 -33.52
N LYS A 173 -9.16 -12.15 -33.26
CA LYS A 173 -9.76 -10.82 -33.41
C LYS A 173 -9.76 -10.06 -32.11
N LYS A 174 -9.27 -8.81 -32.15
CA LYS A 174 -9.34 -7.87 -31.02
C LYS A 174 -10.80 -7.53 -30.72
N ILE A 175 -11.19 -7.68 -29.46
CA ILE A 175 -12.48 -7.28 -28.90
C ILE A 175 -12.22 -6.09 -27.97
N ALA A 176 -12.89 -4.99 -28.23
CA ALA A 176 -12.84 -3.80 -27.39
C ALA A 176 -14.03 -3.79 -26.41
N PHE A 177 -13.75 -3.54 -25.14
CA PHE A 177 -14.78 -3.35 -24.10
C PHE A 177 -14.72 -1.91 -23.60
N LYS A 178 -15.89 -1.33 -23.28
CA LYS A 178 -15.95 -0.02 -22.63
C LYS A 178 -15.58 -0.15 -21.16
N LYS A 179 -14.98 0.90 -20.59
CA LYS A 179 -14.70 0.98 -19.15
C LYS A 179 -16.01 0.77 -18.36
N GLY A 180 -16.05 -0.22 -17.48
CA GLY A 180 -17.23 -0.59 -16.69
C GLY A 180 -18.26 -1.49 -17.40
N GLN A 181 -17.92 -2.07 -18.55
CA GLN A 181 -18.77 -3.04 -19.25
C GLN A 181 -18.48 -4.46 -18.75
N ASP A 182 -19.52 -5.18 -18.29
CA ASP A 182 -19.42 -6.58 -17.88
C ASP A 182 -18.91 -7.47 -19.03
N ILE A 183 -17.85 -8.23 -18.76
CA ILE A 183 -17.28 -9.20 -19.71
C ILE A 183 -17.78 -10.59 -19.33
N PRO A 184 -18.44 -11.34 -20.23
CA PRO A 184 -18.94 -12.67 -19.91
C PRO A 184 -17.78 -13.65 -19.68
N MET A 185 -17.92 -14.48 -18.64
CA MET A 185 -16.87 -15.42 -18.18
C MET A 185 -16.36 -16.36 -19.29
N SER A 186 -17.24 -16.74 -20.23
CA SER A 186 -16.91 -17.61 -21.36
C SER A 186 -15.92 -17.01 -22.37
N LEU A 187 -15.80 -15.67 -22.43
CA LEU A 187 -14.83 -14.99 -23.28
C LEU A 187 -13.43 -14.96 -22.62
N LEU A 188 -13.38 -14.90 -21.30
CA LEU A 188 -12.15 -14.94 -20.52
C LEU A 188 -11.52 -16.34 -20.56
N ASP A 189 -12.32 -17.40 -20.42
CA ASP A 189 -11.83 -18.80 -20.52
C ASP A 189 -11.17 -19.08 -21.88
N LYS A 190 -11.76 -18.56 -22.97
CA LYS A 190 -11.19 -18.66 -24.32
C LYS A 190 -9.88 -17.88 -24.45
N SER A 191 -9.81 -16.65 -23.91
CA SER A 191 -8.60 -15.82 -23.98
C SER A 191 -7.42 -16.42 -23.18
N VAL A 192 -7.68 -16.99 -22.00
CA VAL A 192 -6.64 -17.66 -21.18
C VAL A 192 -6.08 -18.89 -21.89
N SER A 193 -6.94 -19.64 -22.61
CA SER A 193 -6.53 -20.83 -23.37
C SER A 193 -5.66 -20.53 -24.60
N GLU A 194 -5.76 -19.32 -25.16
CA GLU A 194 -5.15 -18.96 -26.46
C GLU A 194 -3.79 -18.24 -26.36
N GLY A 195 -3.37 -17.70 -25.19
CA GLY A 195 -2.19 -16.82 -25.21
C GLY A 195 -1.50 -16.47 -23.90
N TRP A 196 -1.90 -16.99 -22.73
CA TRP A 196 -1.20 -16.68 -21.48
C TRP A 196 -0.06 -17.66 -21.17
N ASN A 197 0.99 -17.12 -20.55
CA ASN A 197 2.41 -17.46 -20.72
C ASN A 197 2.81 -18.92 -20.40
N LYS A 198 3.20 -19.67 -21.44
CA LYS A 198 3.91 -20.97 -21.36
C LYS A 198 5.25 -20.93 -20.59
N LYS A 199 5.73 -19.76 -20.12
CA LYS A 199 6.94 -19.63 -19.29
C LYS A 199 6.73 -19.84 -17.78
N LEU A 200 5.49 -19.87 -17.28
CA LEU A 200 5.22 -20.27 -15.88
C LEU A 200 5.00 -21.79 -15.72
N VAL A 201 4.87 -22.52 -16.83
CA VAL A 201 4.81 -23.99 -16.82
C VAL A 201 6.19 -24.53 -17.19
N LYS A 202 7.09 -24.64 -16.20
CA LYS A 202 8.11 -25.69 -16.29
C LYS A 202 7.35 -27.01 -16.21
N LYS A 203 7.16 -27.66 -17.35
CA LYS A 203 6.77 -29.07 -17.44
C LYS A 203 7.54 -29.85 -16.39
N ARG A 204 6.87 -30.32 -15.33
CA ARG A 204 7.28 -31.60 -14.75
C ARG A 204 7.01 -32.62 -15.84
N SER A 205 8.06 -33.00 -16.57
CA SER A 205 8.07 -34.27 -17.27
C SER A 205 7.90 -35.34 -16.21
N ILE A 206 6.72 -35.94 -16.16
CA ILE A 206 6.61 -37.30 -15.67
C ILE A 206 6.63 -38.14 -16.93
N SER A 207 7.81 -38.69 -17.18
CA SER A 207 8.08 -39.68 -18.21
C SER A 207 7.83 -41.06 -17.60
N CYS A 208 7.12 -41.89 -18.36
CA CYS A 208 6.77 -43.30 -18.15
C CYS A 208 5.73 -43.61 -17.07
#